data_AF-A0A1A8XAC0-F1
#
_entry.id   AF-A0A1A8XAC0-F1
#
_cell.length_a   1.000
_cell.length_b   1.000
_cell.length_c   1.000
_cell.angle_alpha   90.00
_cell.angle_beta   90.00
_cell.angle_gamma   90.00
#
_symmetry.space_group_name_H-M   'P 1'
#
loop_
_entity.id
_entity.type
_entity.pdbx_description
1 polymer ?
#
loop_
_entity_poly.entity_id
_entity_poly.type
_entity_poly.pdbx_seq_one_letter_code
_entity_poly.pdbx_strand_id
1 'polypeptide(L)'
;MTCNKNADKESYGFFGYFDYYSNRAKVVEKINSVKAKTPEEGDSGRQLNLGKQIKVSCNDFSKYAPEFYSKIQSPHILCEKFRGIYNGLSNSKKGKKEEEYRNGEEKLGNNDWAFINYWLNDTLRGTDTDPPICVKEFYERLRKMDKDYFKIENVGDKLYNIEKSDFKKMKDLYYLYDMKEKISNLLNDENETDIKALCQRYEKECNEKYRKVIINCRDDCNDFFSVIGQFKKEYNQELVSFPEYTHLNRSYKLQELPDYISLITEQKIKEFTRTIFLPVLFLIFGLFSILLFFNKFLPCRKYLIEKIKRNKRMIFHVDEGEESLPSHAYENDDTILDNGEFNIGYYSTLNS
;
A
#
# COMPACT_ATOMS: atom_id res chain seq x y z
N MET A 1 34.61 -5.78 -10.43
CA MET A 1 33.21 -6.10 -10.79
C MET A 1 32.31 -5.26 -9.91
N THR A 2 31.42 -4.47 -10.51
CA THR A 2 30.34 -3.80 -9.78
C THR A 2 29.34 -4.87 -9.34
N CYS A 3 29.02 -4.90 -8.05
CA CYS A 3 28.02 -5.83 -7.52
C CYS A 3 26.60 -5.42 -7.85
N ASN A 4 26.39 -4.16 -8.24
CA ASN A 4 25.08 -3.63 -8.50
C ASN A 4 24.67 -3.81 -9.97
N LYS A 5 23.37 -4.07 -10.17
CA LYS A 5 22.72 -4.15 -11.48
C LYS A 5 21.24 -3.76 -11.32
N ASN A 6 20.70 -3.08 -12.31
CA ASN A 6 19.25 -2.84 -12.41
C ASN A 6 18.49 -4.16 -12.54
N ALA A 7 17.27 -4.21 -12.01
CA ALA A 7 16.39 -5.34 -12.27
C ALA A 7 15.91 -5.28 -13.72
N ASP A 8 15.88 -6.43 -14.36
CA ASP A 8 15.32 -6.64 -15.69
C ASP A 8 14.02 -7.45 -15.58
N LYS A 9 13.33 -7.64 -16.70
CA LYS A 9 12.12 -8.48 -16.78
C LYS A 9 12.27 -9.87 -16.13
N GLU A 10 13.42 -10.53 -16.24
CA GLU A 10 13.63 -11.87 -15.67
C GLU A 10 13.69 -11.84 -14.14
N SER A 11 14.17 -10.74 -13.57
CA SER A 11 14.22 -10.50 -12.11
C SER A 11 12.84 -10.63 -11.45
N TYR A 12 11.77 -10.33 -12.20
CA TYR A 12 10.39 -10.43 -11.73
C TYR A 12 9.73 -11.79 -12.02
N GLY A 13 10.41 -12.71 -12.72
CA GLY A 13 9.80 -13.94 -13.23
C GLY A 13 9.21 -14.84 -12.13
N PHE A 14 9.79 -14.83 -10.94
CA PHE A 14 9.32 -15.65 -9.82
C PHE A 14 7.93 -15.24 -9.29
N PHE A 15 7.48 -14.00 -9.53
CA PHE A 15 6.15 -13.54 -9.11
C PHE A 15 5.01 -14.34 -9.76
N GLY A 16 5.23 -14.88 -10.97
CA GLY A 16 4.25 -15.78 -11.61
C GLY A 16 4.04 -17.11 -10.87
N TYR A 17 4.89 -17.42 -9.89
CA TYR A 17 4.75 -18.58 -9.00
C TYR A 17 4.93 -18.14 -7.53
N PHE A 18 4.39 -16.97 -7.18
CA PHE A 18 4.65 -16.32 -5.89
C PHE A 18 4.46 -17.27 -4.70
N ASP A 19 3.31 -17.94 -4.59
CA ASP A 19 2.99 -18.82 -3.46
C ASP A 19 4.02 -19.93 -3.26
N TYR A 20 4.57 -20.45 -4.36
CA TYR A 20 5.60 -21.50 -4.29
C TYR A 20 6.88 -20.99 -3.61
N TYR A 21 7.31 -19.79 -3.97
CA TYR A 21 8.53 -19.17 -3.46
C TYR A 21 8.34 -18.53 -2.08
N SER A 22 7.23 -17.82 -1.86
CA SER A 22 6.91 -17.17 -0.58
C SER A 22 6.78 -18.19 0.55
N ASN A 23 6.15 -19.35 0.29
CA ASN A 23 6.05 -20.43 1.28
C ASN A 23 7.41 -20.99 1.67
N ARG A 24 8.37 -21.06 0.73
CA ARG A 24 9.75 -21.48 1.03
C ARG A 24 10.47 -20.47 1.91
N ALA A 25 10.33 -19.17 1.61
CA ALA A 25 10.84 -18.11 2.48
C ALA A 25 10.26 -18.23 3.90
N LYS A 26 8.93 -18.29 4.03
CA LYS A 26 8.21 -18.43 5.32
C LYS A 26 8.69 -19.62 6.16
N VAL A 27 9.05 -20.74 5.52
CA VAL A 27 9.57 -21.93 6.20
C VAL A 27 10.95 -21.67 6.80
N VAL A 28 11.87 -21.05 6.04
CA VAL A 28 13.23 -20.78 6.50
C VAL A 28 13.31 -19.60 7.46
N GLU A 29 12.37 -18.66 7.42
CA GLU A 29 12.33 -17.55 8.39
C GLU A 29 12.16 -18.02 9.84
N LYS A 30 11.58 -19.22 10.04
CA LYS A 30 11.46 -19.86 11.36
C LYS A 30 12.78 -20.41 11.91
N ILE A 31 13.86 -20.43 11.12
CA ILE A 31 15.18 -20.89 11.54
C ILE A 31 15.89 -19.76 12.28
N ASN A 32 16.12 -19.96 13.59
CA ASN A 32 16.76 -19.01 14.49
C ASN A 32 18.06 -19.54 15.13
N SER A 33 18.40 -20.81 14.88
CA SER A 33 19.58 -21.48 15.43
C SER A 33 20.16 -22.46 14.40
N VAL A 34 21.46 -22.72 14.50
CA VAL A 34 22.12 -23.81 13.76
C VAL A 34 21.99 -25.07 14.61
N LYS A 35 21.28 -26.08 14.10
CA LYS A 35 21.20 -27.36 14.80
C LYS A 35 22.61 -27.99 14.84
N ALA A 36 23.05 -28.40 16.02
CA ALA A 36 24.25 -29.22 16.14
C ALA A 36 24.02 -30.55 15.39
N LYS A 37 25.09 -31.13 14.82
CA LYS A 37 25.03 -32.50 14.29
C LYS A 37 24.80 -33.44 15.48
N THR A 38 23.55 -33.80 15.78
CA THR A 38 23.29 -35.05 16.50
C THR A 38 23.27 -36.19 15.47
N PRO A 39 23.96 -37.31 15.75
CA PRO A 39 23.71 -38.54 15.01
C PRO A 39 22.27 -38.97 15.31
N GLU A 40 21.46 -39.09 14.26
CA GLU A 40 20.16 -39.76 14.20
C GLU A 40 19.27 -39.72 15.44
N GLU A 41 18.23 -38.89 15.41
CA GLU A 41 16.93 -39.28 15.98
C GLU A 41 15.82 -38.68 15.10
N GLY A 42 14.91 -39.54 14.65
CA GLY A 42 13.85 -39.21 13.72
C GLY A 42 12.86 -38.23 14.32
N ASP A 43 12.95 -36.95 13.93
CA ASP A 43 11.93 -35.96 14.21
C ASP A 43 10.97 -35.88 13.00
N SER A 44 9.82 -36.53 13.15
CA SER A 44 8.68 -36.45 12.24
C SER A 44 8.05 -35.06 12.30
N GLY A 45 8.69 -34.06 11.66
CA GLY A 45 8.28 -32.68 11.87
C GLY A 45 8.80 -31.63 10.89
N ARG A 46 9.20 -32.01 9.65
CA ARG A 46 9.23 -31.16 8.43
C ARG A 46 9.89 -31.96 7.31
N GLN A 47 9.08 -32.55 6.43
CA GLN A 47 9.58 -33.12 5.18
C GLN A 47 10.09 -31.99 4.27
N LEU A 48 11.39 -31.74 4.31
CA LEU A 48 12.14 -31.14 3.19
C LEU A 48 13.23 -32.13 2.81
N ASN A 49 12.76 -33.17 2.12
CA ASN A 49 13.44 -34.30 1.50
C ASN A 49 14.96 -34.42 1.66
N LEU A 50 15.27 -35.51 2.36
CA LEU A 50 16.47 -36.36 2.43
C LEU A 50 17.25 -36.47 1.11
N GLY A 51 18.57 -36.34 1.14
CA GLY A 51 19.43 -36.77 0.03
C GLY A 51 20.84 -36.17 -0.02
N LYS A 52 21.08 -35.00 0.58
CA LYS A 52 22.41 -34.37 0.62
C LYS A 52 23.07 -34.55 1.98
N GLN A 53 24.22 -35.22 1.99
CA GLN A 53 25.04 -35.33 3.18
C GLN A 53 25.64 -33.95 3.50
N ILE A 54 25.26 -33.38 4.64
CA ILE A 54 25.82 -32.12 5.13
C ILE A 54 27.21 -32.41 5.72
N LYS A 55 28.26 -32.08 4.98
CA LYS A 55 29.63 -32.32 5.43
C LYS A 55 30.09 -31.21 6.37
N VAL A 56 29.72 -29.96 6.08
CA VAL A 56 30.20 -28.78 6.83
C VAL A 56 29.04 -28.05 7.51
N SER A 57 29.23 -27.64 8.77
CA SER A 57 28.22 -26.90 9.54
C SER A 57 28.25 -25.41 9.20
N CYS A 58 27.12 -24.71 9.21
CA CYS A 58 27.14 -23.25 9.09
C CYS A 58 27.77 -22.55 10.29
N ASN A 59 27.99 -23.25 11.42
CA ASN A 59 28.83 -22.72 12.51
C ASN A 59 30.28 -22.50 12.06
N ASP A 60 30.74 -23.23 11.04
CA ASP A 60 32.08 -23.05 10.46
C ASP A 60 32.14 -21.89 9.46
N PHE A 61 31.02 -21.24 9.14
CA PHE A 61 30.96 -20.21 8.09
C PHE A 61 31.89 -19.02 8.38
N SER A 62 32.15 -18.71 9.66
CA SER A 62 33.14 -17.69 10.08
C SER A 62 34.56 -17.97 9.59
N LYS A 63 34.93 -19.23 9.37
CA LYS A 63 36.25 -19.61 8.82
C LYS A 63 36.38 -19.25 7.34
N TYR A 64 35.26 -19.17 6.62
CA TYR A 64 35.22 -18.94 5.17
C TYR A 64 34.87 -17.49 4.80
N ALA A 65 34.11 -16.82 5.67
CA ALA A 65 33.67 -15.44 5.50
C ALA A 65 33.72 -14.63 6.81
N PRO A 66 34.90 -14.51 7.45
CA PRO A 66 35.04 -13.75 8.70
C PRO A 66 34.58 -12.29 8.54
N GLU A 67 34.82 -11.69 7.38
CA GLU A 67 34.44 -10.32 7.05
C GLU A 67 32.93 -10.07 7.02
N PHE A 68 32.10 -11.11 6.98
CA PHE A 68 30.64 -10.95 7.03
C PHE A 68 30.14 -10.72 8.46
N TYR A 69 30.84 -11.22 9.46
CA TYR A 69 30.42 -11.13 10.87
C TYR A 69 30.49 -9.70 11.43
N SER A 70 31.23 -8.80 10.78
CA SER A 70 31.23 -7.37 11.11
C SER A 70 30.16 -6.57 10.35
N LYS A 71 29.49 -7.18 9.36
CA LYS A 71 28.61 -6.50 8.40
C LYS A 71 27.15 -6.92 8.50
N ILE A 72 26.88 -8.17 8.87
CA ILE A 72 25.52 -8.70 8.98
C ILE A 72 25.32 -9.39 10.31
N GLN A 73 24.07 -9.38 10.80
CA GLN A 73 23.69 -10.08 12.01
C GLN A 73 23.64 -11.59 11.75
N SER A 74 24.36 -12.35 12.57
CA SER A 74 24.33 -13.83 12.57
C SER A 74 24.50 -14.50 11.20
N PRO A 75 25.64 -14.32 10.49
CA PRO A 75 25.87 -14.93 9.17
C PRO A 75 25.66 -16.46 9.11
N HIS A 76 25.95 -17.17 10.20
CA HIS A 76 25.73 -18.60 10.35
C HIS A 76 24.24 -19.00 10.27
N ILE A 77 23.33 -18.16 10.79
CA ILE A 77 21.88 -18.39 10.66
C ILE A 77 21.43 -18.15 9.23
N LEU A 78 21.92 -17.08 8.59
CA LEU A 78 21.65 -16.80 7.18
C LEU A 78 22.12 -17.96 6.27
N CYS A 79 23.28 -18.53 6.58
CA CYS A 79 23.79 -19.73 5.92
C CYS A 79 22.80 -20.91 5.99
N GLU A 80 22.22 -21.20 7.17
CA GLU A 80 21.23 -22.29 7.31
C GLU A 80 19.91 -21.97 6.59
N LYS A 81 19.45 -20.72 6.65
CA LYS A 81 18.26 -20.29 5.91
C LYS A 81 18.45 -20.47 4.40
N PHE A 82 19.58 -19.99 3.87
CA PHE A 82 19.92 -20.13 2.46
C PHE A 82 20.04 -21.60 2.06
N ARG A 83 20.69 -22.43 2.90
CA ARG A 83 20.78 -23.88 2.68
C ARG A 83 19.40 -24.52 2.50
N GLY A 84 18.43 -24.15 3.34
CA GLY A 84 17.04 -24.60 3.23
C GLY A 84 16.38 -24.22 1.91
N ILE A 85 16.52 -22.96 1.48
CA ILE A 85 16.02 -22.47 0.19
C ILE A 85 16.69 -23.23 -0.96
N TYR A 86 18.02 -23.29 -0.97
CA TYR A 86 18.80 -23.91 -2.04
C TYR A 86 18.43 -25.39 -2.22
N ASN A 87 18.29 -26.15 -1.13
CA ASN A 87 17.85 -27.54 -1.19
C ASN A 87 16.42 -27.68 -1.71
N GLY A 88 15.51 -26.84 -1.23
CA GLY A 88 14.10 -26.88 -1.60
C GLY A 88 13.83 -26.57 -3.07
N LEU A 89 14.65 -25.72 -3.68
CA LEU A 89 14.54 -25.33 -5.09
C LEU A 89 15.29 -26.28 -6.02
N SER A 90 16.49 -26.70 -5.62
CA SER A 90 17.33 -27.57 -6.45
C SER A 90 16.71 -28.96 -6.66
N ASN A 91 15.97 -29.47 -5.66
CA ASN A 91 15.24 -30.74 -5.76
C ASN A 91 13.83 -30.62 -6.36
N SER A 92 13.38 -29.40 -6.71
CA SER A 92 12.04 -29.17 -7.26
C SER A 92 11.99 -29.34 -8.76
N LYS A 93 10.90 -29.91 -9.26
CA LYS A 93 10.54 -29.91 -10.70
C LYS A 93 9.57 -28.78 -11.09
N LYS A 94 8.95 -28.10 -10.12
CA LYS A 94 8.02 -26.98 -10.38
C LYS A 94 8.79 -25.76 -10.88
N GLY A 95 8.28 -25.11 -11.94
CA GLY A 95 8.83 -23.86 -12.49
C GLY A 95 9.96 -24.03 -13.52
N LYS A 96 10.29 -25.26 -13.94
CA LYS A 96 11.37 -25.57 -14.90
C LYS A 96 10.78 -26.04 -16.23
N LYS A 97 11.35 -25.60 -17.35
CA LYS A 97 10.99 -26.14 -18.69
C LYS A 97 11.65 -27.51 -18.87
N GLU A 98 10.99 -28.44 -19.56
CA GLU A 98 11.51 -29.80 -19.86
C GLU A 98 12.90 -29.78 -20.53
N GLU A 99 13.21 -28.72 -21.26
CA GLU A 99 14.49 -28.54 -21.96
C GLU A 99 15.68 -28.24 -21.03
N GLU A 100 15.43 -27.79 -19.79
CA GLU A 100 16.47 -27.55 -18.78
C GLU A 100 17.04 -28.86 -18.20
N TYR A 101 16.39 -30.00 -18.43
CA TYR A 101 16.70 -31.31 -17.85
C TYR A 101 17.80 -32.12 -18.55
N ARG A 102 18.35 -31.67 -19.69
CA ARG A 102 19.05 -32.60 -20.61
C ARG A 102 20.28 -33.35 -20.05
N ASN A 103 20.88 -32.95 -18.91
CA ASN A 103 22.17 -33.52 -18.48
C ASN A 103 22.27 -34.02 -17.01
N GLY A 104 21.17 -34.12 -16.24
CA GLY A 104 21.22 -34.75 -14.90
C GLY A 104 21.98 -34.00 -13.79
N GLU A 105 22.47 -32.78 -14.05
CA GLU A 105 23.10 -31.91 -13.05
C GLU A 105 22.06 -31.20 -12.18
N GLU A 106 22.47 -30.85 -10.95
CA GLU A 106 21.68 -29.99 -10.07
C GLU A 106 21.47 -28.63 -10.74
N LYS A 107 20.21 -28.30 -11.07
CA LYS A 107 19.86 -27.07 -11.80
C LYS A 107 18.76 -26.30 -11.10
N LEU A 108 19.01 -25.01 -10.92
CA LEU A 108 18.02 -23.99 -10.57
C LEU A 108 17.60 -23.27 -11.86
N GLY A 109 16.29 -23.14 -12.07
CA GLY A 109 15.74 -22.44 -13.22
C GLY A 109 15.90 -20.92 -13.08
N ASN A 110 15.58 -20.15 -14.13
CA ASN A 110 15.72 -18.69 -14.08
C ASN A 110 14.85 -18.05 -12.98
N ASN A 111 13.63 -18.53 -12.78
CA ASN A 111 12.75 -18.05 -11.70
C ASN A 111 13.30 -18.39 -10.30
N ASP A 112 13.93 -19.55 -10.14
CA ASP A 112 14.57 -19.93 -8.87
C ASP A 112 15.69 -18.95 -8.53
N TRP A 113 16.51 -18.60 -9.52
CA TRP A 113 17.58 -17.63 -9.35
C TRP A 113 17.07 -16.21 -9.11
N ALA A 114 16.03 -15.78 -9.83
CA ALA A 114 15.40 -14.48 -9.62
C ALA A 114 14.87 -14.35 -8.19
N PHE A 115 14.19 -15.39 -7.68
CA PHE A 115 13.76 -15.44 -6.28
C PHE A 115 14.92 -15.43 -5.29
N ILE A 116 15.94 -16.28 -5.49
CA ILE A 116 17.11 -16.33 -4.61
C ILE A 116 17.80 -14.95 -4.56
N ASN A 117 17.95 -14.30 -5.71
CA ASN A 117 18.57 -12.99 -5.79
C ASN A 117 17.76 -11.94 -5.02
N TYR A 118 16.44 -11.90 -5.22
CA TYR A 118 15.54 -11.04 -4.46
C TYR A 118 15.61 -11.31 -2.95
N TRP A 119 15.48 -12.57 -2.54
CA TRP A 119 15.47 -12.96 -1.12
C TRP A 119 16.78 -12.64 -0.42
N LEU A 120 17.94 -12.89 -1.06
CA LEU A 120 19.24 -12.49 -0.52
C LEU A 120 19.39 -10.98 -0.43
N ASN A 121 18.92 -10.23 -1.44
CA ASN A 121 18.91 -8.77 -1.35
C ASN A 121 18.06 -8.29 -0.17
N ASP A 122 16.84 -8.81 0.02
CA ASP A 122 15.98 -8.40 1.13
C ASP A 122 16.56 -8.81 2.49
N THR A 123 17.22 -9.96 2.57
CA THR A 123 17.79 -10.46 3.83
C THR A 123 19.10 -9.76 4.19
N LEU A 124 19.91 -9.39 3.20
CA LEU A 124 21.19 -8.70 3.41
C LEU A 124 20.99 -7.18 3.56
N ARG A 125 19.93 -6.62 2.96
CA ARG A 125 19.57 -5.21 3.15
C ARG A 125 18.90 -5.02 4.50
N GLY A 126 19.41 -4.07 5.28
CA GLY A 126 18.70 -3.56 6.45
C GLY A 126 17.61 -2.56 6.03
N THR A 127 17.64 -1.36 6.62
CA THR A 127 16.64 -0.30 6.41
C THR A 127 16.94 0.57 5.19
N ASP A 128 16.74 0.01 3.98
CA ASP A 128 16.73 0.73 2.68
C ASP A 128 18.08 1.24 2.12
N THR A 129 19.21 0.69 2.57
CA THR A 129 20.54 0.93 1.97
C THR A 129 20.94 -0.21 1.05
N ASP A 130 22.03 -0.02 0.29
CA ASP A 130 22.68 -1.11 -0.41
C ASP A 130 23.12 -2.23 0.53
N PRO A 131 23.13 -3.49 0.06
CA PRO A 131 23.51 -4.61 0.91
C PRO A 131 24.99 -4.41 1.27
N PRO A 132 25.37 -4.62 2.53
CA PRO A 132 26.74 -4.41 2.99
C PRO A 132 27.72 -5.43 2.38
N ILE A 133 27.19 -6.49 1.77
CA ILE A 133 27.90 -7.59 1.14
C ILE A 133 27.29 -7.85 -0.24
N CYS A 134 28.14 -8.14 -1.22
CA CYS A 134 27.69 -8.56 -2.54
C CYS A 134 26.95 -9.90 -2.48
N VAL A 135 25.73 -9.97 -3.01
CA VAL A 135 24.93 -11.22 -3.05
C VAL A 135 25.70 -12.37 -3.71
N LYS A 136 26.44 -12.07 -4.79
CA LYS A 136 27.30 -13.03 -5.47
C LYS A 136 28.44 -13.54 -4.57
N GLU A 137 29.11 -12.63 -3.87
CA GLU A 137 30.19 -13.00 -2.95
C GLU A 137 29.66 -13.89 -1.81
N PHE A 138 28.48 -13.59 -1.28
CA PHE A 138 27.85 -14.42 -0.26
C PHE A 138 27.72 -15.89 -0.72
N TYR A 139 27.22 -16.11 -1.94
CA TYR A 139 27.12 -17.44 -2.52
C TYR A 139 28.50 -18.10 -2.75
N GLU A 140 29.48 -17.35 -3.23
CA GLU A 140 30.84 -17.86 -3.44
C GLU A 140 31.48 -18.35 -2.12
N ARG A 141 31.23 -17.67 -1.00
CA ARG A 141 31.70 -18.12 0.32
C ARG A 141 31.02 -19.40 0.79
N LEU A 142 29.72 -19.54 0.55
CA LEU A 142 28.99 -20.78 0.82
C LEU A 142 29.54 -21.95 0.00
N ARG A 143 29.84 -21.73 -1.28
CA ARG A 143 30.46 -22.75 -2.14
C ARG A 143 31.86 -23.15 -1.68
N LYS A 144 32.67 -22.18 -1.24
CA LYS A 144 33.99 -22.48 -0.64
C LYS A 144 33.87 -23.32 0.63
N MET A 145 32.83 -23.07 1.43
CA MET A 145 32.54 -23.83 2.64
C MET A 145 32.13 -25.28 2.34
N ASP A 146 31.18 -25.49 1.42
CA ASP A 146 30.66 -26.82 1.12
C ASP A 146 30.35 -26.99 -0.39
N LYS A 147 31.40 -27.21 -1.19
CA LYS A 147 31.32 -27.35 -2.65
C LYS A 147 30.49 -28.55 -3.11
N ASP A 148 30.42 -29.60 -2.30
CA ASP A 148 29.67 -30.82 -2.61
C ASP A 148 28.18 -30.60 -2.41
N TYR A 149 27.81 -29.71 -1.49
CA TYR A 149 26.45 -29.29 -1.25
C TYR A 149 25.97 -28.23 -2.26
N PHE A 150 26.78 -27.18 -2.46
CA PHE A 150 26.47 -26.07 -3.38
C PHE A 150 27.16 -26.28 -4.73
N LYS A 151 26.59 -27.14 -5.56
CA LYS A 151 27.26 -27.67 -6.78
C LYS A 151 27.34 -26.68 -7.94
N ILE A 152 26.53 -25.63 -7.94
CA ILE A 152 26.46 -24.70 -9.08
C ILE A 152 27.66 -23.75 -9.04
N GLU A 153 28.64 -23.99 -9.90
CA GLU A 153 29.89 -23.25 -9.89
C GLU A 153 29.73 -21.80 -10.37
N ASN A 154 29.06 -21.61 -11.50
CA ASN A 154 28.92 -20.31 -12.13
C ASN A 154 27.47 -19.84 -12.10
N VAL A 155 27.21 -18.80 -11.30
CA VAL A 155 25.91 -18.11 -11.24
C VAL A 155 25.81 -16.98 -12.28
N GLY A 156 26.87 -16.71 -13.05
CA GLY A 156 26.92 -15.65 -14.06
C GLY A 156 26.51 -14.30 -13.48
N ASP A 157 25.51 -13.69 -14.14
CA ASP A 157 24.89 -12.42 -13.77
C ASP A 157 23.53 -12.62 -13.07
N LYS A 158 23.26 -13.82 -12.56
CA LYS A 158 21.98 -14.15 -11.89
C LYS A 158 21.92 -13.67 -10.44
N LEU A 159 23.08 -13.52 -9.79
CA LEU A 159 23.21 -13.02 -8.43
C LEU A 159 23.93 -11.67 -8.44
N TYR A 160 23.27 -10.65 -7.91
CA TYR A 160 23.75 -9.27 -7.88
C TYR A 160 22.97 -8.46 -6.85
N ASN A 161 23.52 -7.32 -6.45
CA ASN A 161 22.83 -6.34 -5.62
C ASN A 161 21.84 -5.58 -6.53
N ILE A 162 20.54 -5.77 -6.30
CA ILE A 162 19.49 -5.11 -7.09
C ILE A 162 19.51 -3.62 -6.76
N GLU A 163 19.58 -2.74 -7.75
CA GLU A 163 19.57 -1.29 -7.52
C GLU A 163 18.39 -0.82 -6.65
N LYS A 164 18.62 0.19 -5.80
CA LYS A 164 17.70 0.57 -4.71
C LYS A 164 16.27 0.87 -5.20
N SER A 165 16.16 1.58 -6.33
CA SER A 165 14.88 1.93 -6.95
C SER A 165 14.09 0.67 -7.35
N ASP A 166 14.75 -0.28 -8.00
CA ASP A 166 14.14 -1.51 -8.47
C ASP A 166 13.84 -2.48 -7.33
N PHE A 167 14.74 -2.58 -6.34
CA PHE A 167 14.51 -3.37 -5.14
C PHE A 167 13.25 -2.90 -4.40
N LYS A 168 13.05 -1.58 -4.27
CA LYS A 168 11.82 -1.02 -3.69
C LYS A 168 10.57 -1.42 -4.49
N LYS A 169 10.61 -1.38 -5.83
CA LYS A 169 9.50 -1.84 -6.69
C LYS A 169 9.20 -3.32 -6.45
N MET A 170 10.23 -4.17 -6.38
CA MET A 170 10.08 -5.61 -6.11
C MET A 170 9.50 -5.87 -4.71
N LYS A 171 9.96 -5.14 -3.70
CA LYS A 171 9.46 -5.26 -2.32
C LYS A 171 7.99 -4.82 -2.21
N ASP A 172 7.63 -3.75 -2.89
CA ASP A 172 6.24 -3.28 -2.97
C ASP A 172 5.34 -4.31 -3.65
N LEU A 173 5.83 -4.95 -4.73
CA LEU A 173 5.11 -6.02 -5.41
C LEU A 173 5.00 -7.28 -4.55
N TYR A 174 6.06 -7.66 -3.84
CA TYR A 174 6.02 -8.77 -2.88
C TYR A 174 4.96 -8.56 -1.81
N TYR A 175 4.88 -7.36 -1.25
CA TYR A 175 3.82 -7.01 -0.30
C TYR A 175 2.43 -7.14 -0.91
N LEU A 176 2.22 -6.69 -2.16
CA LEU A 176 0.94 -6.82 -2.84
C LEU A 176 0.50 -8.29 -3.00
N TYR A 177 1.42 -9.17 -3.41
CA TYR A 177 1.13 -10.60 -3.50
C TYR A 177 0.89 -11.25 -2.12
N ASP A 178 1.63 -10.85 -1.08
CA ASP A 178 1.39 -11.33 0.29
C ASP A 178 -0.01 -10.93 0.79
N MET A 179 -0.47 -9.73 0.45
CA MET A 179 -1.84 -9.29 0.76
C MET A 179 -2.90 -10.06 -0.04
N LYS A 180 -2.66 -10.33 -1.33
CA LYS A 180 -3.53 -11.19 -2.16
C LYS A 180 -3.64 -12.59 -1.54
N GLU A 181 -2.52 -13.20 -1.13
CA GLU A 181 -2.48 -14.51 -0.48
C GLU A 181 -3.26 -14.51 0.84
N LYS A 182 -3.10 -13.48 1.68
CA LYS A 182 -3.88 -13.32 2.93
C LYS A 182 -5.39 -13.26 2.68
N ILE A 183 -5.82 -12.49 1.68
CA ILE A 183 -7.24 -12.42 1.30
C ILE A 183 -7.72 -13.80 0.80
N SER A 184 -6.93 -14.45 -0.06
CA SER A 184 -7.24 -15.79 -0.58
C SER A 184 -7.39 -16.83 0.53
N ASN A 185 -6.49 -16.83 1.52
CA ASN A 185 -6.55 -17.75 2.65
C ASN A 185 -7.79 -17.53 3.51
N LEU A 186 -8.16 -16.27 3.81
CA LEU A 186 -9.38 -15.95 4.55
C LEU A 186 -10.65 -16.39 3.82
N LEU A 187 -10.66 -16.35 2.48
CA LEU A 187 -11.80 -16.82 1.68
C LEU A 187 -12.05 -18.32 1.83
N ASN A 188 -11.01 -19.08 2.17
CA ASN A 188 -11.02 -20.53 2.30
C ASN A 188 -11.03 -21.01 3.77
N ASP A 189 -11.02 -20.09 4.74
CA ASP A 189 -11.00 -20.44 6.17
C ASP A 189 -12.43 -20.52 6.73
N GLU A 190 -12.89 -21.75 7.01
CA GLU A 190 -14.22 -22.01 7.55
C GLU A 190 -14.36 -21.67 9.04
N ASN A 191 -13.24 -21.48 9.75
CA ASN A 191 -13.22 -21.29 11.21
C ASN A 191 -13.09 -19.82 11.63
N GLU A 192 -12.78 -18.93 10.71
CA GLU A 192 -12.59 -17.51 11.01
C GLU A 192 -13.93 -16.81 11.21
N THR A 193 -14.11 -16.14 12.35
CA THR A 193 -15.37 -15.50 12.71
C THR A 193 -15.44 -14.04 12.23
N ASP A 194 -14.29 -13.40 12.02
CA ASP A 194 -14.17 -11.99 11.66
C ASP A 194 -13.74 -11.76 10.19
N ILE A 195 -14.00 -12.75 9.32
CA ILE A 195 -13.63 -12.78 7.90
C ILE A 195 -13.90 -11.44 7.20
N LYS A 196 -15.09 -10.84 7.43
CA LYS A 196 -15.48 -9.57 6.80
C LYS A 196 -14.55 -8.41 7.18
N ALA A 197 -14.27 -8.23 8.46
CA ALA A 197 -13.47 -7.11 8.95
C ALA A 197 -12.00 -7.25 8.50
N LEU A 198 -11.47 -8.48 8.53
CA LEU A 198 -10.11 -8.77 8.07
C LEU A 198 -9.97 -8.60 6.55
N CYS A 199 -10.93 -9.09 5.76
CA CYS A 199 -10.93 -8.90 4.31
C CYS A 199 -11.02 -7.41 3.93
N GLN A 200 -11.90 -6.65 4.60
CA GLN A 200 -12.00 -5.19 4.40
C GLN A 200 -10.67 -4.49 4.65
N ARG A 201 -10.00 -4.84 5.75
CA ARG A 201 -8.71 -4.27 6.09
C ARG A 201 -7.66 -4.61 5.04
N TYR A 202 -7.53 -5.89 4.69
CA TYR A 202 -6.51 -6.35 3.75
C TYR A 202 -6.73 -5.83 2.34
N GLU A 203 -7.99 -5.79 1.87
CA GLU A 203 -8.33 -5.16 0.60
C GLU A 203 -7.94 -3.69 0.59
N LYS A 204 -8.29 -2.94 1.64
CA LYS A 204 -7.95 -1.52 1.75
C LYS A 204 -6.43 -1.30 1.70
N GLU A 205 -5.67 -2.04 2.50
CA GLU A 205 -4.20 -1.99 2.52
C GLU A 205 -3.61 -2.32 1.13
N CYS A 206 -4.13 -3.37 0.47
CA CYS A 206 -3.72 -3.77 -0.88
C CYS A 206 -4.01 -2.68 -1.92
N ASN A 207 -5.23 -2.12 -1.93
CA ASN A 207 -5.65 -1.09 -2.87
C ASN A 207 -4.82 0.19 -2.68
N GLU A 208 -4.65 0.65 -1.44
CA GLU A 208 -3.83 1.83 -1.14
C GLU A 208 -2.37 1.65 -1.58
N LYS A 209 -1.79 0.48 -1.33
CA LYS A 209 -0.43 0.18 -1.76
C LYS A 209 -0.32 0.13 -3.29
N TYR A 210 -1.24 -0.56 -3.96
CA TYR A 210 -1.28 -0.68 -5.41
C TYR A 210 -1.36 0.70 -6.08
N ARG A 211 -2.24 1.57 -5.59
CA ARG A 211 -2.35 2.97 -6.06
C ARG A 211 -1.03 3.73 -5.92
N LYS A 212 -0.38 3.64 -4.74
CA LYS A 212 0.92 4.31 -4.49
C LYS A 212 1.99 3.81 -5.44
N VAL A 213 2.06 2.51 -5.67
CA VAL A 213 3.03 1.87 -6.56
C VAL A 213 2.86 2.36 -8.00
N ILE A 214 1.63 2.38 -8.50
CA ILE A 214 1.30 2.84 -9.85
C ILE A 214 1.63 4.33 -10.03
N ILE A 215 1.23 5.18 -9.08
CA ILE A 215 1.47 6.63 -9.13
C ILE A 215 2.96 6.97 -9.14
N ASN A 216 3.78 6.19 -8.44
CA ASN A 216 5.23 6.42 -8.35
C ASN A 216 5.99 5.96 -9.60
N CYS A 217 5.34 5.29 -10.55
CA CYS A 217 5.97 4.66 -11.71
C CYS A 217 5.99 5.53 -12.99
N ARG A 218 6.07 6.86 -12.87
CA ARG A 218 5.79 7.81 -13.96
C ARG A 218 6.74 7.74 -15.17
N ASP A 219 8.03 7.44 -14.99
CA ASP A 219 9.02 7.64 -16.07
C ASP A 219 10.00 6.46 -16.33
N ASP A 220 10.05 5.42 -15.49
CA ASP A 220 11.03 4.32 -15.63
C ASP A 220 10.55 2.97 -15.05
N CYS A 221 9.36 2.54 -15.49
CA CYS A 221 8.73 1.30 -15.03
C CYS A 221 8.33 0.36 -16.17
N ASN A 222 8.95 0.44 -17.35
CA ASN A 222 8.53 -0.36 -18.51
C ASN A 222 8.43 -1.87 -18.20
N ASP A 223 9.48 -2.45 -17.64
CA ASP A 223 9.47 -3.87 -17.23
C ASP A 223 8.47 -4.12 -16.09
N PHE A 224 8.43 -3.22 -15.11
CA PHE A 224 7.55 -3.32 -13.93
C PHE A 224 6.06 -3.20 -14.27
N PHE A 225 5.67 -2.40 -15.27
CA PHE A 225 4.28 -2.21 -15.69
C PHE A 225 3.62 -3.50 -16.15
N SER A 226 4.38 -4.35 -16.86
CA SER A 226 3.89 -5.65 -17.28
C SER A 226 3.56 -6.55 -16.08
N VAL A 227 4.42 -6.51 -15.05
CA VAL A 227 4.31 -7.37 -13.87
C VAL A 227 3.22 -6.90 -12.92
N ILE A 228 3.10 -5.58 -12.69
CA ILE A 228 2.01 -5.04 -11.87
C ILE A 228 0.65 -5.17 -12.56
N GLY A 229 0.61 -5.11 -13.90
CA GLY A 229 -0.57 -5.41 -14.70
C GLY A 229 -1.00 -6.88 -14.58
N GLN A 230 -0.04 -7.80 -14.56
CA GLN A 230 -0.28 -9.22 -14.30
C GLN A 230 -0.85 -9.43 -12.88
N PHE A 231 -0.27 -8.81 -11.86
CA PHE A 231 -0.81 -8.84 -10.49
C PHE A 231 -2.27 -8.38 -10.45
N LYS A 232 -2.58 -7.23 -11.08
CA LYS A 232 -3.95 -6.71 -11.14
C LYS A 232 -4.92 -7.72 -11.76
N LYS A 233 -4.52 -8.33 -12.88
CA LYS A 233 -5.32 -9.33 -13.58
C LYS A 233 -5.60 -10.52 -12.67
N GLU A 234 -4.58 -11.08 -12.05
CA GLU A 234 -4.71 -12.22 -11.15
C GLU A 234 -5.58 -11.90 -9.93
N TYR A 235 -5.37 -10.75 -9.28
CA TYR A 235 -6.21 -10.29 -8.17
C TYR A 235 -7.68 -10.23 -8.58
N ASN A 236 -8.00 -9.56 -9.70
CA ASN A 236 -9.38 -9.39 -10.15
C ASN A 236 -9.99 -10.73 -10.59
N GLN A 237 -9.21 -11.61 -11.24
CA GLN A 237 -9.70 -12.90 -11.70
C GLN A 237 -9.93 -13.86 -10.53
N GLU A 238 -8.95 -14.03 -9.65
CA GLU A 238 -9.00 -15.03 -8.59
C GLU A 238 -9.85 -14.61 -7.40
N LEU A 239 -9.87 -13.32 -7.04
CA LEU A 239 -10.55 -12.84 -5.84
C LEU A 239 -11.89 -12.15 -6.12
N VAL A 240 -12.01 -11.40 -7.23
CA VAL A 240 -13.22 -10.60 -7.51
C VAL A 240 -14.22 -11.35 -8.40
N SER A 241 -13.73 -12.08 -9.41
CA SER A 241 -14.57 -12.67 -10.46
C SER A 241 -15.27 -13.97 -10.04
N PHE A 242 -14.81 -14.65 -8.97
CA PHE A 242 -15.39 -15.92 -8.49
C PHE A 242 -16.02 -15.82 -7.08
N PRO A 243 -17.09 -15.03 -6.89
CA PRO A 243 -17.76 -14.93 -5.59
C PRO A 243 -18.57 -16.17 -5.21
N GLU A 244 -19.00 -16.99 -6.19
CA GLU A 244 -20.02 -18.05 -5.99
C GLU A 244 -19.62 -19.20 -5.06
N TYR A 245 -18.34 -19.40 -4.78
CA TYR A 245 -17.84 -20.58 -4.06
C TYR A 245 -17.18 -20.26 -2.70
N THR A 246 -17.25 -19.02 -2.21
CA THR A 246 -16.55 -18.62 -0.97
C THR A 246 -17.51 -18.26 0.15
N HIS A 247 -17.10 -18.50 1.40
CA HIS A 247 -17.88 -18.15 2.61
C HIS A 247 -18.17 -16.64 2.74
N LEU A 248 -17.47 -15.80 1.97
CA LEU A 248 -17.65 -14.35 1.90
C LEU A 248 -19.01 -13.92 1.34
N ASN A 249 -19.65 -14.78 0.53
CA ASN A 249 -20.73 -14.42 -0.41
C ASN A 249 -22.03 -13.93 0.27
N ARG A 250 -22.13 -13.96 1.60
CA ARG A 250 -23.28 -13.39 2.34
C ARG A 250 -23.03 -12.02 2.98
N SER A 251 -21.79 -11.48 3.01
CA SER A 251 -21.51 -10.27 3.82
C SER A 251 -20.57 -9.21 3.24
N TYR A 252 -19.73 -9.56 2.25
CA TYR A 252 -18.72 -8.64 1.70
C TYR A 252 -18.39 -8.96 0.24
N LYS A 253 -18.14 -7.92 -0.57
CA LYS A 253 -17.76 -8.03 -1.98
C LYS A 253 -16.48 -7.24 -2.20
N LEU A 254 -15.43 -7.94 -2.65
CA LEU A 254 -14.15 -7.32 -3.02
C LEU A 254 -14.33 -6.41 -4.24
N GLN A 255 -13.62 -5.28 -4.24
CA GLN A 255 -13.57 -4.34 -5.34
C GLN A 255 -12.43 -4.66 -6.28
N GLU A 256 -12.64 -4.37 -7.56
CA GLU A 256 -11.59 -4.44 -8.56
C GLU A 256 -10.50 -3.41 -8.28
N LEU A 257 -9.26 -3.81 -8.55
CA LEU A 257 -8.18 -2.86 -8.59
C LEU A 257 -8.36 -1.91 -9.78
N PRO A 258 -8.13 -0.60 -9.60
CA PRO A 258 -8.26 0.39 -10.65
C PRO A 258 -7.21 0.19 -11.75
N ASP A 259 -7.52 0.59 -12.97
CA ASP A 259 -6.54 0.58 -14.06
C ASP A 259 -5.55 1.74 -13.96
N TYR A 260 -4.45 1.67 -14.71
CA TYR A 260 -3.44 2.73 -14.73
C TYR A 260 -4.01 4.08 -15.18
N ILE A 261 -4.77 4.10 -16.27
CA ILE A 261 -5.28 5.33 -16.89
C ILE A 261 -6.23 6.06 -15.94
N SER A 262 -7.13 5.34 -15.30
CA SER A 262 -8.09 5.82 -14.30
C SER A 262 -7.37 6.41 -13.10
N LEU A 263 -6.30 5.77 -12.60
CA LEU A 263 -5.50 6.31 -11.49
C LEU A 263 -4.79 7.60 -11.86
N ILE A 264 -4.13 7.64 -13.02
CA ILE A 264 -3.46 8.85 -13.49
C ILE A 264 -4.48 9.96 -13.77
N THR A 265 -5.64 9.63 -14.31
CA THR A 265 -6.73 10.58 -14.57
C THR A 265 -7.31 11.12 -13.27
N GLU A 266 -7.63 10.26 -12.30
CA GLU A 266 -8.10 10.65 -10.97
C GLU A 266 -7.09 11.58 -10.28
N GLN A 267 -5.80 11.25 -10.38
CA GLN A 267 -4.76 12.08 -9.81
C GLN A 267 -4.63 13.44 -10.50
N LYS A 268 -4.64 13.48 -11.84
CA LYS A 268 -4.63 14.73 -12.62
C LYS A 268 -5.83 15.60 -12.29
N ILE A 269 -7.02 15.01 -12.19
CA ILE A 269 -8.24 15.72 -11.77
C ILE A 269 -8.07 16.27 -10.35
N LYS A 270 -7.56 15.48 -9.41
CA LYS A 270 -7.32 15.92 -8.03
C LYS A 270 -6.32 17.09 -7.97
N GLU A 271 -5.24 17.02 -8.75
CA GLU A 271 -4.23 18.07 -8.87
C GLU A 271 -4.83 19.34 -9.50
N PHE A 272 -5.62 19.20 -10.57
CA PHE A 272 -6.35 20.30 -11.21
C PHE A 272 -7.37 20.95 -10.26
N THR A 273 -8.17 20.14 -9.55
CA THR A 273 -9.19 20.63 -8.62
C THR A 273 -8.57 21.41 -7.47
N ARG A 274 -7.47 20.90 -6.90
CA ARG A 274 -6.76 21.57 -5.81
C ARG A 274 -6.02 22.83 -6.27
N THR A 275 -5.37 22.77 -7.42
CA THR A 275 -4.46 23.83 -7.88
C THR A 275 -5.19 24.95 -8.62
N ILE A 276 -6.25 24.63 -9.37
CA ILE A 276 -6.92 25.55 -10.28
C ILE A 276 -8.37 25.77 -9.84
N PHE A 277 -9.16 24.71 -9.71
CA PHE A 277 -10.60 24.86 -9.47
C PHE A 277 -10.91 25.54 -8.14
N LEU A 278 -10.30 25.10 -7.02
CA LEU A 278 -10.55 25.69 -5.71
C LEU A 278 -10.21 27.19 -5.68
N PRO A 279 -8.99 27.63 -6.05
CA PRO A 279 -8.65 29.05 -6.04
C PRO A 279 -9.52 29.90 -6.97
N VAL A 280 -9.81 29.41 -8.18
CA VAL A 280 -10.66 30.12 -9.14
C VAL A 280 -12.10 30.23 -8.63
N LEU A 281 -12.64 29.17 -8.02
CA LEU A 281 -13.97 29.19 -7.41
C LEU A 281 -14.06 30.21 -6.27
N PHE A 282 -13.03 30.27 -5.41
CA PHE A 282 -12.96 31.28 -4.34
C PHE A 282 -12.84 32.72 -4.89
N LEU A 283 -12.10 32.94 -5.98
CA LEU A 283 -12.02 34.25 -6.63
C LEU A 283 -13.36 34.68 -7.23
N ILE A 284 -14.05 33.77 -7.94
CA ILE A 284 -15.38 34.04 -8.50
C ILE A 284 -16.39 34.32 -7.38
N PHE A 285 -16.38 33.51 -6.31
CA PHE A 285 -17.26 33.70 -5.16
C PHE A 285 -16.94 35.01 -4.41
N GLY A 286 -15.67 35.38 -4.29
CA GLY A 286 -15.23 36.64 -3.72
C GLY A 286 -15.69 37.84 -4.54
N LEU A 287 -15.50 37.81 -5.86
CA LEU A 287 -15.99 38.85 -6.79
C LEU A 287 -17.52 38.95 -6.76
N PHE A 288 -18.23 37.82 -6.77
CA PHE A 288 -19.67 37.78 -6.64
C PHE A 288 -20.12 38.38 -5.30
N SER A 289 -19.47 38.03 -4.20
CA SER A 289 -19.75 38.60 -2.88
C SER A 289 -19.53 40.12 -2.86
N ILE A 290 -18.41 40.61 -3.42
CA ILE A 290 -18.14 42.05 -3.58
C ILE A 290 -19.25 42.71 -4.42
N LEU A 291 -19.68 42.13 -5.54
CA LEU A 291 -20.77 42.66 -6.34
C LEU A 291 -22.11 42.71 -5.56
N LEU A 292 -22.39 41.69 -4.73
CA LEU A 292 -23.55 41.70 -3.82
C LEU A 292 -23.44 42.85 -2.81
N PHE A 293 -22.26 43.05 -2.21
CA PHE A 293 -22.01 44.10 -1.21
C PHE A 293 -22.03 45.51 -1.81
N PHE A 294 -21.46 45.72 -2.99
CA PHE A 294 -21.25 47.05 -3.54
C PHE A 294 -22.34 47.54 -4.50
N ASN A 295 -23.17 46.69 -5.15
CA ASN A 295 -23.92 47.17 -6.32
C ASN A 295 -25.41 46.83 -6.51
N LYS A 296 -26.15 46.16 -5.60
CA LYS A 296 -27.63 46.06 -5.82
C LYS A 296 -28.51 45.67 -4.65
N PHE A 297 -27.95 45.36 -3.48
CA PHE A 297 -28.76 44.85 -2.37
C PHE A 297 -29.36 45.93 -1.46
N LEU A 298 -28.94 47.19 -1.55
CA LEU A 298 -29.61 48.28 -0.82
C LEU A 298 -31.06 48.52 -1.30
N PRO A 299 -31.35 48.61 -2.62
CA PRO A 299 -32.72 48.73 -3.13
C PRO A 299 -33.52 47.43 -3.01
N CYS A 300 -32.91 46.26 -3.25
CA CYS A 300 -33.60 44.97 -3.16
C CYS A 300 -33.97 44.60 -1.71
N ARG A 301 -33.10 44.93 -0.73
CA ARG A 301 -33.40 44.79 0.70
C ARG A 301 -34.58 45.68 1.08
N LYS A 302 -34.63 46.94 0.63
CA LYS A 302 -35.78 47.84 0.84
C LYS A 302 -37.05 47.27 0.20
N TYR A 303 -36.98 46.79 -1.04
CA TYR A 303 -38.11 46.18 -1.75
C TYR A 303 -38.66 44.92 -1.05
N LEU A 304 -37.77 44.02 -0.58
CA LEU A 304 -38.17 42.81 0.14
C LEU A 304 -38.75 43.16 1.53
N ILE A 305 -38.16 44.11 2.26
CA ILE A 305 -38.70 44.58 3.55
C ILE A 305 -40.08 45.22 3.37
N GLU A 306 -40.29 46.05 2.34
CA GLU A 306 -41.60 46.63 2.03
C GLU A 306 -42.63 45.57 1.68
N LYS A 307 -42.26 44.56 0.89
CA LYS A 307 -43.14 43.47 0.50
C LYS A 307 -43.53 42.59 1.70
N ILE A 308 -42.59 42.32 2.62
CA ILE A 308 -42.86 41.61 3.88
C ILE A 308 -43.75 42.45 4.81
N LYS A 309 -43.51 43.76 4.94
CA LYS A 309 -44.39 44.68 5.71
C LYS A 309 -45.80 44.79 5.12
N ARG A 310 -45.94 44.72 3.79
CA ARG A 310 -47.24 44.72 3.10
C ARG A 310 -48.02 43.43 3.34
N ASN A 311 -47.34 42.27 3.32
CA ASN A 311 -47.97 40.99 3.68
C ASN A 311 -48.35 40.93 5.17
N LYS A 312 -47.51 41.43 6.10
CA LYS A 312 -47.89 41.53 7.53
C LYS A 312 -49.14 42.40 7.72
N ARG A 313 -49.23 43.58 7.09
CA ARG A 313 -50.43 44.45 7.17
C ARG A 313 -51.70 43.82 6.58
N MET A 314 -51.56 42.86 5.67
CA MET A 314 -52.70 42.13 5.11
C MET A 314 -53.17 40.99 6.03
N ILE A 315 -52.27 40.43 6.85
CA ILE A 315 -52.58 39.36 7.81
C ILE A 315 -53.19 39.92 9.10
N PHE A 316 -52.78 41.12 9.55
CA PHE A 316 -53.32 41.77 10.75
C PHE A 316 -54.64 42.55 10.54
N HIS A 317 -55.21 42.54 9.33
CA HIS A 317 -56.49 43.20 9.02
C HIS A 317 -57.65 42.21 8.79
N VAL A 318 -57.45 40.92 9.08
CA VAL A 318 -58.43 39.84 8.84
C VAL A 318 -58.85 39.10 10.11
N ASP A 319 -58.68 39.69 11.30
CA ASP A 319 -59.46 39.25 12.47
C ASP A 319 -59.52 40.37 13.52
N GLU A 320 -60.64 41.09 13.54
CA GLU A 320 -61.14 41.73 14.74
C GLU A 320 -62.13 40.74 15.36
N GLY A 321 -61.67 40.02 16.39
CA GLY A 321 -62.42 38.91 16.99
C GLY A 321 -61.78 38.38 18.27
N GLU A 322 -61.66 39.27 19.26
CA GLU A 322 -61.60 39.01 20.71
C GLU A 322 -60.41 38.25 21.35
N GLU A 323 -60.15 38.73 22.57
CA GLU A 323 -59.37 38.20 23.69
C GLU A 323 -57.85 38.45 23.80
N SER A 324 -57.55 39.07 24.94
CA SER A 324 -56.32 39.63 25.45
C SER A 324 -55.25 38.61 25.83
N LEU A 325 -53.97 38.96 25.60
CA LEU A 325 -52.88 38.95 26.60
C LEU A 325 -51.57 39.49 25.97
N PRO A 326 -50.90 40.51 26.56
CA PRO A 326 -49.66 41.03 26.01
C PRO A 326 -48.45 40.27 26.58
N SER A 327 -47.79 39.44 25.76
CA SER A 327 -46.42 39.02 26.09
C SER A 327 -45.46 40.13 25.65
N HIS A 328 -45.03 40.94 26.62
CA HIS A 328 -43.89 41.84 26.51
C HIS A 328 -42.68 41.10 25.93
N ALA A 329 -42.31 41.41 24.69
CA ALA A 329 -40.98 41.13 24.20
C ALA A 329 -40.11 42.36 24.54
N TYR A 330 -39.26 42.16 25.55
CA TYR A 330 -38.06 42.96 25.78
C TYR A 330 -37.29 43.12 24.46
N GLU A 331 -37.29 44.31 23.88
CA GLU A 331 -36.23 44.74 22.98
C GLU A 331 -35.21 45.50 23.83
N ASN A 332 -34.14 44.80 24.19
CA ASN A 332 -32.91 45.39 24.65
C ASN A 332 -31.88 45.09 23.56
N ASP A 333 -31.48 46.13 22.83
CA ASP A 333 -30.18 46.33 22.17
C ASP A 333 -30.34 47.53 21.20
N ASP A 334 -30.06 48.74 21.69
CA ASP A 334 -28.76 49.32 21.40
C ASP A 334 -28.57 50.66 22.11
N THR A 335 -27.53 50.62 22.94
CA THR A 335 -26.76 51.69 23.52
C THR A 335 -26.39 52.82 22.55
N ILE A 336 -26.58 54.05 23.05
CA ILE A 336 -25.68 55.20 22.95
C ILE A 336 -25.53 55.83 21.55
N LEU A 337 -26.27 56.92 21.33
CA LEU A 337 -25.64 58.15 20.87
C LEU A 337 -26.29 59.34 21.58
N ASP A 338 -25.65 59.74 22.67
CA ASP A 338 -25.87 60.97 23.39
C ASP A 338 -25.53 62.16 22.47
N ASN A 339 -26.47 63.08 22.28
CA ASN A 339 -26.18 64.43 21.79
C ASN A 339 -27.37 65.36 22.03
N GLY A 340 -27.23 66.22 23.04
CA GLY A 340 -27.54 67.64 22.90
C GLY A 340 -28.98 68.09 23.13
N GLU A 341 -29.33 68.24 24.40
CA GLU A 341 -29.91 69.44 25.02
C GLU A 341 -30.69 70.46 24.14
N PHE A 342 -31.98 70.55 24.48
CA PHE A 342 -32.91 71.69 24.45
C PHE A 342 -33.17 72.45 23.14
N ASN A 343 -34.44 72.45 22.72
CA ASN A 343 -35.06 73.71 22.29
C ASN A 343 -36.55 73.82 22.66
N ILE A 344 -36.85 74.97 23.25
CA ILE A 344 -38.10 75.40 23.88
C ILE A 344 -39.16 75.75 22.82
N GLY A 345 -40.43 75.50 23.12
CA GLY A 345 -41.56 76.01 22.33
C GLY A 345 -42.77 76.34 23.21
N TYR A 346 -42.72 77.44 23.94
CA TYR A 346 -43.94 78.10 24.46
C TYR A 346 -44.43 79.11 23.41
N TYR A 347 -45.71 79.09 23.06
CA TYR A 347 -46.69 80.09 23.51
C TYR A 347 -48.04 80.00 22.75
N SER A 348 -49.10 79.99 23.57
CA SER A 348 -50.38 80.71 23.46
C SER A 348 -51.25 80.62 22.20
N THR A 349 -52.54 80.31 22.43
CA THR A 349 -53.60 81.34 22.38
C THR A 349 -54.83 80.90 23.19
N LEU A 350 -55.41 81.89 23.86
CA LEU A 350 -56.65 81.86 24.62
C LEU A 350 -57.80 82.37 23.72
N ASN A 351 -59.02 81.93 24.04
CA ASN A 351 -60.35 82.53 23.78
C ASN A 351 -61.29 81.74 22.85
N SER A 352 -62.31 81.12 23.44
CA SER A 352 -63.65 81.71 23.54
C SER A 352 -64.36 81.26 24.81
#